data_AF-A0AAP9LE46-F1
#
_entry.id   AF-A0AAP9LE46-F1
#
_cell.length_a   1.000
_cell.length_b   1.000
_cell.length_c   1.000
_cell.angle_alpha   90.00
_cell.angle_beta   90.00
_cell.angle_gamma   90.00
#
_symmetry.space_group_name_H-M   'P 1'
#
loop_
_entity.id
_entity.type
_entity.pdbx_description
1 polymer ?
#
loop_
_entity_poly.entity_id
_entity_poly.type
_entity_poly.pdbx_seq_one_letter_code
_entity_poly.pdbx_strand_id
1 'polypeptide(L)'
;MSKSLYPTTLFHFTKSKRAFNNIIKSSFFKVSYARETIKGPTSKREFGIPMISFCDIRLSQLEKHTNSYGRFGIGLSKEWAVKNGLNPVVYMSDGCSAFDDYNQQLKRLKKIRLRIKKSLNGNKNSAFTFLNEEYRSVIGIMRYMKNYSGNLERVGKKNKNKLYFCGRKGVAIRSKCKRFKWNSLYCKS
;
A
#
# COMPACT_ATOMS: atom_id res chain seq x y z
N MET A 1 -14.85 -19.05 25.16
CA MET A 1 -13.89 -18.51 24.16
C MET A 1 -13.51 -17.10 24.55
N SER A 2 -12.23 -16.85 24.85
CA SER A 2 -11.76 -15.52 25.23
C SER A 2 -11.96 -14.55 24.05
N LYS A 3 -12.67 -13.45 24.28
CA LYS A 3 -12.79 -12.36 23.30
C LYS A 3 -11.42 -11.70 23.17
N SER A 4 -10.62 -12.12 22.20
CA SER A 4 -9.42 -11.39 21.79
C SER A 4 -9.80 -9.95 21.42
N LEU A 5 -9.09 -8.96 21.97
CA LEU A 5 -9.25 -7.55 21.60
C LEU A 5 -8.91 -7.29 20.12
N TYR A 6 -8.17 -8.19 19.47
CA TYR A 6 -7.70 -8.00 18.11
C TYR A 6 -8.27 -9.07 17.18
N PRO A 7 -8.74 -8.71 15.97
CA PRO A 7 -9.17 -9.70 14.98
C PRO A 7 -7.99 -10.60 14.62
N THR A 8 -8.24 -11.88 14.39
CA THR A 8 -7.22 -12.84 13.93
C THR A 8 -7.24 -13.02 12.40
N THR A 9 -8.16 -12.33 11.72
CA THR A 9 -8.42 -12.48 10.28
C THR A 9 -8.32 -11.13 9.58
N LEU A 10 -7.60 -11.12 8.47
CA LEU A 10 -7.58 -10.03 7.50
C LEU A 10 -8.54 -10.31 6.36
N PHE A 11 -9.26 -9.29 5.92
CA PHE A 11 -10.22 -9.41 4.83
C PHE A 11 -9.80 -8.62 3.60
N HIS A 12 -9.89 -9.26 2.43
CA HIS A 12 -9.85 -8.60 1.12
C HIS A 12 -11.26 -8.53 0.53
N PHE A 13 -11.74 -7.32 0.23
CA PHE A 13 -13.07 -7.11 -0.35
C PHE A 13 -13.00 -6.67 -1.81
N THR A 14 -14.00 -7.10 -2.58
CA THR A 14 -14.23 -6.67 -3.96
C THR A 14 -15.71 -6.42 -4.23
N LYS A 15 -15.99 -5.46 -5.11
CA LYS A 15 -17.35 -5.11 -5.53
C LYS A 15 -17.89 -6.02 -6.64
N SER A 16 -17.00 -6.69 -7.38
CA SER A 16 -17.38 -7.49 -8.54
C SER A 16 -17.38 -8.98 -8.23
N LYS A 17 -18.52 -9.64 -8.40
CA LYS A 17 -18.64 -11.10 -8.31
C LYS A 17 -17.68 -11.81 -9.27
N ARG A 18 -17.49 -11.25 -10.48
CA ARG A 18 -16.52 -11.75 -11.45
C ARG A 18 -15.09 -11.69 -10.91
N ALA A 19 -14.71 -10.55 -10.32
CA ALA A 19 -13.38 -10.42 -9.72
C ALA A 19 -13.18 -11.40 -8.55
N PHE A 20 -14.18 -11.58 -7.69
CA PHE A 20 -14.16 -12.57 -6.62
C PHE A 20 -13.97 -13.99 -7.18
N ASN A 21 -14.83 -14.41 -8.11
CA ASN A 21 -14.74 -15.73 -8.73
C ASN A 21 -13.39 -15.96 -9.41
N ASN A 22 -12.80 -14.94 -10.03
CA ASN A 22 -11.47 -15.02 -10.62
C ASN A 22 -10.39 -15.25 -9.55
N ILE A 23 -10.49 -14.60 -8.39
CA ILE A 23 -9.54 -14.82 -7.29
C ILE A 23 -9.64 -16.27 -6.81
N ILE A 24 -10.86 -16.78 -6.59
CA ILE A 24 -11.08 -18.18 -6.16
C ILE A 24 -10.53 -19.16 -7.19
N LYS A 25 -10.91 -19.03 -8.47
CA LYS A 25 -10.52 -19.95 -9.55
C LYS A 25 -9.02 -19.91 -9.84
N SER A 26 -8.43 -18.72 -9.84
CA SER A 26 -7.00 -18.58 -10.16
C SER A 26 -6.09 -18.79 -8.94
N SER A 27 -6.62 -18.63 -7.72
CA SER A 27 -5.82 -18.52 -6.49
C SER A 27 -4.87 -17.31 -6.48
N PHE A 28 -5.15 -16.28 -7.30
CA PHE A 28 -4.36 -15.05 -7.36
C PHE A 28 -5.18 -13.80 -7.05
N PHE A 29 -4.63 -12.93 -6.23
CA PHE A 29 -5.13 -11.57 -6.07
C PHE A 29 -4.71 -10.69 -7.26
N LYS A 30 -5.67 -9.90 -7.75
CA LYS A 30 -5.41 -8.87 -8.76
C LYS A 30 -4.85 -7.62 -8.09
N VAL A 31 -3.74 -7.12 -8.62
CA VAL A 31 -3.15 -5.87 -8.16
C VAL A 31 -3.99 -4.69 -8.62
N SER A 32 -4.24 -3.78 -7.69
CA SER A 32 -4.90 -2.50 -7.95
C SER A 32 -3.88 -1.37 -7.90
N TYR A 33 -4.11 -0.30 -8.66
CA TYR A 33 -3.27 0.90 -8.59
C TYR A 33 -3.93 1.90 -7.65
N ALA A 34 -3.31 2.17 -6.51
CA ALA A 34 -3.77 3.18 -5.56
C ALA A 34 -2.99 4.47 -5.79
N ARG A 35 -3.72 5.57 -6.04
CA ARG A 35 -3.15 6.92 -6.01
C ARG A 35 -3.12 7.36 -4.55
N GLU A 36 -1.93 7.56 -4.02
CA GLU A 36 -1.72 7.96 -2.63
C GLU A 36 -1.10 9.35 -2.60
N THR A 37 -1.52 10.11 -1.59
CA THR A 37 -0.95 11.41 -1.25
C THR A 37 -0.48 11.33 0.18
N ILE A 38 0.81 11.61 0.40
CA ILE A 38 1.37 11.75 1.75
C ILE A 38 1.68 13.21 1.97
N LYS A 39 1.21 13.74 3.10
CA LYS A 39 1.35 15.14 3.49
C LYS A 39 1.97 15.19 4.89
N GLY A 40 3.09 15.90 4.99
CA GLY A 40 3.62 16.37 6.26
C GLY A 40 3.33 17.86 6.44
N PRO A 41 3.84 18.47 7.52
CA PRO A 41 3.64 19.88 7.81
C PRO A 41 4.07 20.82 6.66
N THR A 42 5.23 20.56 6.07
CA THR A 42 5.87 21.44 5.08
C THR A 42 5.95 20.83 3.69
N SER A 43 5.73 19.52 3.55
CA SER A 43 5.90 18.84 2.28
C SER A 43 4.75 17.88 1.94
N LYS A 44 4.52 17.72 0.63
CA LYS A 44 3.52 16.82 0.08
C LYS A 44 4.15 15.98 -1.04
N ARG A 45 3.70 14.75 -1.21
CA ARG A 45 4.04 13.93 -2.37
C ARG A 45 2.85 13.09 -2.81
N GLU A 46 2.63 13.08 -4.11
CA GLU A 46 1.65 12.22 -4.76
C GLU A 46 2.38 11.15 -5.58
N PHE A 47 1.88 9.94 -5.52
CA PHE A 47 2.45 8.80 -6.25
C PHE A 47 1.39 7.72 -6.36
N GLY A 48 1.59 6.79 -7.29
CA GLY A 48 0.74 5.63 -7.39
C GLY A 48 1.49 4.35 -7.09
N ILE A 49 0.78 3.44 -6.42
CA ILE A 49 1.34 2.23 -5.85
C ILE A 49 0.52 1.05 -6.36
N PRO A 50 1.16 0.04 -6.98
CA PRO A 50 0.52 -1.25 -7.15
C PRO A 50 0.37 -1.92 -5.77
N MET A 51 -0.87 -2.14 -5.33
CA MET A 51 -1.17 -2.75 -4.04
C MET A 51 -2.36 -3.71 -4.10
N ILE A 52 -2.35 -4.68 -3.19
CA ILE A 52 -3.53 -5.46 -2.80
C ILE A 52 -3.84 -5.01 -1.36
N SER A 53 -5.08 -4.56 -1.15
CA SER A 53 -5.51 -4.05 0.16
C SER A 53 -6.19 -5.15 0.96
N PHE A 54 -5.80 -5.28 2.22
CA PHE A 54 -6.52 -6.05 3.23
C PHE A 54 -6.89 -5.14 4.40
N CYS A 55 -7.95 -5.51 5.10
CA CYS A 55 -8.46 -4.77 6.24
C CYS A 55 -8.59 -5.70 7.45
N ASP A 56 -8.17 -5.18 8.61
CA ASP A 56 -8.21 -5.88 9.89
C ASP A 56 -9.47 -5.43 10.64
N ILE A 57 -10.63 -5.98 10.25
CA ILE A 57 -11.95 -5.51 10.68
C ILE A 57 -12.70 -6.64 11.35
N ARG A 58 -13.35 -6.35 12.48
CA ARG A 58 -14.24 -7.29 13.17
C ARG A 58 -15.49 -7.55 12.33
N LEU A 59 -15.93 -8.80 12.28
CA LEU A 59 -17.15 -9.20 11.55
C LEU A 59 -18.40 -8.40 11.97
N SER A 60 -18.48 -7.99 13.23
CA SER A 60 -19.60 -7.16 13.73
C SER A 60 -19.66 -5.76 13.12
N GLN A 61 -18.61 -5.30 12.42
CA GLN A 61 -18.56 -4.01 11.72
C GLN A 61 -18.68 -4.16 10.19
N LEU A 62 -18.96 -5.38 9.69
CA LEU A 62 -19.00 -5.67 8.25
C LEU A 62 -20.13 -4.92 7.55
N GLU A 63 -21.31 -4.74 8.16
CA GLU A 63 -22.45 -4.09 7.51
C GLU A 63 -22.14 -2.65 7.05
N LYS A 64 -21.42 -1.89 7.88
CA LYS A 64 -20.96 -0.54 7.50
C LYS A 64 -19.86 -0.59 6.41
N HIS A 65 -19.18 -1.73 6.25
CA HIS A 65 -18.08 -1.93 5.32
C HIS A 65 -18.48 -2.51 3.95
N THR A 66 -19.49 -3.38 3.87
CA THR A 66 -19.95 -3.99 2.61
C THR A 66 -20.42 -2.96 1.59
N ASN A 67 -21.04 -1.86 2.05
CA ASN A 67 -21.44 -0.74 1.19
C ASN A 67 -20.24 0.05 0.61
N SER A 68 -19.13 0.16 1.36
CA SER A 68 -17.97 0.96 0.96
C SER A 68 -16.95 0.16 0.14
N TYR A 69 -16.66 -1.07 0.56
CA TYR A 69 -15.54 -1.89 0.06
C TYR A 69 -15.96 -2.99 -0.91
N GLY A 70 -17.20 -3.46 -0.80
CA GLY A 70 -17.77 -4.48 -1.68
C GLY A 70 -18.44 -5.61 -0.91
N ARG A 71 -19.34 -6.32 -1.62
CA ARG A 71 -20.19 -7.36 -1.05
C ARG A 71 -19.53 -8.74 -0.99
N PHE A 72 -18.36 -8.89 -1.62
CA PHE A 72 -17.63 -10.16 -1.68
C PHE A 72 -16.28 -10.02 -0.96
N GLY A 73 -16.03 -10.88 0.02
CA GLY A 73 -14.84 -10.84 0.87
C GLY A 73 -14.13 -12.19 0.96
N ILE A 74 -12.81 -12.15 1.05
CA ILE A 74 -11.95 -13.32 1.36
C ILE A 74 -11.26 -13.02 2.69
N GLY A 75 -11.47 -13.89 3.68
CA GLY A 75 -10.76 -13.84 4.96
C GLY A 75 -9.52 -14.72 4.94
N LEU A 76 -8.39 -14.20 5.45
CA LEU A 76 -7.14 -14.92 5.62
C LEU A 76 -6.62 -14.71 7.04
N SER A 77 -5.97 -15.70 7.62
CA SER A 77 -5.45 -15.58 8.98
C SER A 77 -4.27 -14.60 9.06
N LYS A 78 -4.04 -14.00 10.23
CA LYS A 78 -2.88 -13.13 10.44
C LYS A 78 -1.56 -13.89 10.35
N GLU A 79 -1.53 -15.15 10.75
CA GLU A 79 -0.36 -16.02 10.61
C GLU A 79 -0.01 -16.21 9.13
N TRP A 80 -1.02 -16.42 8.28
CA TRP A 80 -0.83 -16.44 6.83
C TRP A 80 -0.24 -15.11 6.33
N ALA A 81 -0.72 -13.98 6.84
CA ALA A 81 -0.25 -12.65 6.44
C ALA A 81 1.23 -12.46 6.80
N VAL A 82 1.61 -12.75 8.05
CA VAL A 82 2.99 -12.68 8.54
C VAL A 82 3.90 -13.59 7.71
N LYS A 83 3.49 -14.85 7.47
CA LYS A 83 4.23 -15.80 6.64
C LYS A 83 4.46 -15.31 5.20
N ASN A 84 3.56 -14.50 4.68
CA ASN A 84 3.64 -13.93 3.32
C ASN A 84 4.24 -12.51 3.29
N GLY A 85 4.82 -12.02 4.39
CA GLY A 85 5.50 -10.72 4.44
C GLY A 85 4.55 -9.52 4.31
N LEU A 86 3.27 -9.71 4.63
CA LEU A 86 2.32 -8.62 4.72
C LEU A 86 2.68 -7.73 5.89
N ASN A 87 2.75 -6.42 5.64
CA ASN A 87 3.09 -5.45 6.67
C ASN A 87 1.93 -4.46 6.86
N PRO A 88 1.72 -4.00 8.10
CA PRO A 88 0.80 -2.91 8.35
C PRO A 88 1.26 -1.64 7.66
N VAL A 89 0.29 -0.77 7.35
CA VAL A 89 0.57 0.57 6.85
C VAL A 89 0.88 1.50 8.02
N VAL A 90 1.94 2.28 7.90
CA VAL A 90 2.29 3.39 8.79
C VAL A 90 1.43 4.59 8.42
N TYR A 91 0.64 5.06 9.38
CA TYR A 91 -0.19 6.25 9.21
C TYR A 91 0.55 7.51 9.65
N MET A 92 0.78 8.41 8.70
CA MET A 92 1.41 9.71 8.93
C MET A 92 0.35 10.73 9.34
N SER A 93 0.50 11.34 10.53
CA SER A 93 -0.34 12.47 10.90
C SER A 93 0.11 13.75 10.19
N ASP A 94 -0.83 14.63 9.87
CA ASP A 94 -0.53 15.88 9.14
C ASP A 94 0.47 16.78 9.88
N GLY A 95 0.56 16.66 11.20
CA GLY A 95 1.47 17.42 12.07
C GLY A 95 2.82 16.76 12.33
N CYS A 96 3.05 15.52 11.87
CA CYS A 96 4.31 14.81 12.13
C CYS A 96 5.36 15.12 11.06
N SER A 97 6.54 15.61 11.49
CA SER A 97 7.67 15.92 10.60
C SER A 97 8.33 14.70 9.98
N ALA A 98 8.06 13.48 10.46
CA ALA A 98 8.73 12.27 9.98
C ALA A 98 8.60 12.07 8.45
N PHE A 99 7.48 12.46 7.86
CA PHE A 99 7.36 12.44 6.40
C PHE A 99 8.21 13.52 5.72
N ASP A 100 8.31 14.71 6.30
CA ASP A 100 9.10 15.80 5.76
C ASP A 100 10.59 15.45 5.76
N ASP A 101 11.10 14.90 6.87
CA ASP A 101 12.47 14.42 7.01
C ASP A 101 12.77 13.33 5.98
N TYR A 102 11.90 12.32 5.89
CA TYR A 102 11.98 11.27 4.88
C TYR A 102 11.99 11.84 3.45
N ASN A 103 11.08 12.77 3.14
CA ASN A 103 10.95 13.36 1.82
C ASN A 103 12.16 14.24 1.47
N GLN A 104 12.77 14.90 2.47
CA GLN A 104 14.01 15.66 2.30
C GLN A 104 15.18 14.73 1.92
N GLN A 105 15.35 13.61 2.62
CA GLN A 105 16.39 12.63 2.28
C GLN A 105 16.18 12.05 0.87
N LEU A 106 14.94 11.71 0.52
CA LEU A 106 14.62 11.23 -0.81
C LEU A 106 14.94 12.26 -1.91
N LYS A 107 14.69 13.55 -1.66
CA LYS A 107 15.06 14.65 -2.59
C LYS A 107 16.58 14.75 -2.75
N ARG A 108 17.35 14.65 -1.65
CA ARG A 108 18.83 14.67 -1.68
C ARG A 108 19.37 13.51 -2.51
N LEU A 109 18.93 12.28 -2.22
CA LEU A 109 19.31 11.09 -2.99
C LEU A 109 18.95 11.21 -4.47
N LYS A 110 17.76 11.72 -4.79
CA LYS A 110 17.34 11.96 -6.19
C LYS A 110 18.31 12.93 -6.89
N LYS A 111 18.72 14.02 -6.24
CA LYS A 111 19.66 15.00 -6.80
C LYS A 111 21.03 14.38 -7.07
N ILE A 112 21.59 13.65 -6.10
CA ILE A 112 22.88 12.94 -6.25
C ILE A 112 22.79 11.95 -7.42
N ARG A 113 21.73 11.14 -7.48
CA ARG A 113 21.49 10.16 -8.55
C ARG A 113 21.44 10.81 -9.93
N LEU A 114 20.78 11.97 -10.05
CA LEU A 114 20.70 12.69 -11.33
C LEU A 114 22.05 13.29 -11.76
N ARG A 115 22.82 13.85 -10.81
CA ARG A 115 24.17 14.38 -11.09
C ARG A 115 25.11 13.29 -11.59
N ILE A 116 25.16 12.16 -10.89
CA ILE A 116 25.99 11.01 -11.29
C ILE A 116 25.52 10.45 -12.63
N LYS A 117 24.21 10.30 -12.84
CA LYS A 117 23.67 9.83 -14.13
C LYS A 117 24.13 10.73 -15.29
N LYS A 118 24.15 12.06 -15.09
CA LYS A 118 24.62 13.01 -16.09
C LYS A 118 26.12 12.87 -16.33
N SER A 119 26.92 12.76 -15.27
CA SER A 119 28.38 12.58 -15.38
C SER A 119 28.79 11.30 -16.11
N LEU A 120 27.97 10.25 -16.04
CA LEU A 120 28.28 8.96 -16.64
C LEU A 120 27.95 8.85 -18.12
N ASN A 121 27.25 9.83 -18.73
CA ASN A 121 26.83 9.81 -20.15
C ASN A 121 26.17 8.47 -20.59
N GLY A 122 25.50 7.76 -19.68
CA GLY A 122 24.85 6.47 -19.96
C GLY A 122 25.70 5.23 -19.67
N ASN A 123 27.00 5.38 -19.39
CA ASN A 123 27.87 4.26 -19.02
C ASN A 123 27.63 3.86 -17.55
N LYS A 124 26.96 2.73 -17.32
CA LYS A 124 26.59 2.30 -15.96
C LYS A 124 27.81 1.71 -15.27
N ASN A 125 28.25 2.33 -14.17
CA ASN A 125 29.22 1.74 -13.27
C ASN A 125 28.54 1.11 -12.03
N SER A 126 29.33 0.37 -11.26
CA SER A 126 28.91 -0.28 -10.02
C SER A 126 28.33 0.72 -9.02
N ALA A 127 28.97 1.88 -8.84
CA ALA A 127 28.53 2.92 -7.92
C ALA A 127 27.12 3.48 -8.25
N PHE A 128 26.83 3.73 -9.53
CA PHE A 128 25.51 4.19 -9.94
C PHE A 128 24.44 3.11 -9.84
N THR A 129 24.81 1.85 -10.05
CA THR A 129 23.91 0.71 -9.85
C THR A 129 23.52 0.60 -8.38
N PHE A 130 24.50 0.63 -7.48
CA PHE A 130 24.28 0.66 -6.03
C PHE A 130 23.40 1.84 -5.60
N LEU A 131 23.70 3.06 -6.03
CA LEU A 131 22.88 4.24 -5.72
C LEU A 131 21.44 4.13 -6.24
N ASN A 132 21.24 3.51 -7.41
CA ASN A 132 19.90 3.27 -7.92
C ASN A 132 19.14 2.26 -7.07
N GLU A 133 19.81 1.23 -6.54
CA GLU A 133 19.22 0.25 -5.64
C GLU A 133 18.83 0.89 -4.31
N GLU A 134 19.71 1.69 -3.72
CA GLU A 134 19.43 2.47 -2.51
C GLU A 134 18.25 3.42 -2.72
N TYR A 135 18.25 4.19 -3.81
CA TYR A 135 17.14 5.07 -4.15
C TYR A 135 15.80 4.32 -4.30
N ARG A 136 15.83 3.12 -4.91
CA ARG A 136 14.63 2.27 -5.04
C ARG A 136 14.20 1.68 -3.70
N SER A 137 15.14 1.34 -2.84
CA SER A 137 14.88 0.82 -1.49
C SER A 137 14.14 1.87 -0.65
N VAL A 138 14.68 3.09 -0.60
CA VAL A 138 14.08 4.23 0.10
C VAL A 138 12.68 4.51 -0.43
N ILE A 139 12.50 4.68 -1.74
CA ILE A 139 11.16 4.85 -2.35
C ILE A 139 10.22 3.69 -2.01
N GLY A 140 10.76 2.47 -1.87
CA GLY A 140 10.00 1.28 -1.50
C GLY A 140 9.26 1.42 -0.17
N ILE A 141 9.81 2.18 0.79
CA ILE A 141 9.20 2.40 2.11
C ILE A 141 7.88 3.17 1.97
N MET A 142 7.78 4.10 1.01
CA MET A 142 6.55 4.86 0.76
C MET A 142 5.34 3.98 0.46
N ARG A 143 5.55 2.74 0.01
CA ARG A 143 4.48 1.78 -0.25
C ARG A 143 3.70 1.39 1.01
N TYR A 144 4.30 1.62 2.17
CA TYR A 144 3.74 1.34 3.49
C TYR A 144 3.33 2.61 4.23
N MET A 145 3.36 3.79 3.59
CA MET A 145 2.91 5.04 4.20
C MET A 145 1.52 5.41 3.68
N LYS A 146 0.64 5.88 4.57
CA LYS A 146 -0.63 6.57 4.23
C LYS A 146 -0.83 7.73 5.17
N ASN A 147 -1.56 8.77 4.76
CA ASN A 147 -1.98 9.78 5.72
C ASN A 147 -2.98 9.17 6.72
N TYR A 148 -2.98 9.65 7.95
CA TYR A 148 -3.92 9.26 8.99
C TYR A 148 -5.37 9.63 8.59
N SER A 149 -5.52 10.78 7.94
CA SER A 149 -6.79 11.26 7.41
C SER A 149 -6.60 12.00 6.08
N GLY A 150 -7.68 12.16 5.31
CA GLY A 150 -7.65 12.95 4.08
C GLY A 150 -8.95 12.89 3.31
N ASN A 151 -9.05 13.68 2.24
CA ASN A 151 -10.25 13.76 1.42
C ASN A 151 -10.35 12.53 0.51
N LEU A 152 -11.56 11.99 0.37
CA LEU A 152 -11.81 10.83 -0.48
C LEU A 152 -12.23 11.29 -1.89
N GLU A 153 -11.27 11.53 -2.76
CA GLU A 153 -11.54 11.86 -4.15
C GLU A 153 -11.93 10.61 -4.95
N ARG A 154 -13.19 10.53 -5.37
CA ARG A 154 -13.68 9.49 -6.29
C ARG A 154 -13.83 10.10 -7.68
N VAL A 155 -13.37 9.36 -8.70
CA VAL A 155 -13.59 9.74 -10.10
C VAL A 155 -15.09 9.98 -10.32
N GLY A 156 -15.45 11.19 -10.75
CA GLY A 156 -16.84 11.59 -11.01
C GLY A 156 -17.67 12.00 -9.79
N LYS A 157 -17.13 12.04 -8.55
CA LYS A 157 -17.85 12.56 -7.37
C LYS A 157 -16.93 13.41 -6.49
N LYS A 158 -17.17 14.73 -6.47
CA LYS A 158 -16.54 15.67 -5.52
C LYS A 158 -17.16 15.50 -4.11
N ASN A 159 -16.82 14.42 -3.40
CA ASN A 159 -17.15 14.33 -1.97
C ASN A 159 -15.99 14.88 -1.14
N LYS A 160 -16.19 16.08 -0.56
CA LYS A 160 -15.21 16.79 0.28
C LYS A 160 -15.24 16.35 1.76
N ASN A 161 -15.60 15.11 2.07
CA ASN A 161 -15.61 14.67 3.46
C ASN A 161 -14.22 14.15 3.86
N LYS A 162 -13.62 14.77 4.88
CA LYS A 162 -12.37 14.32 5.50
C LYS A 162 -12.61 12.94 6.11
N LEU A 163 -11.87 11.95 5.66
CA LEU A 163 -12.01 10.56 6.06
C LEU A 163 -10.78 10.14 6.87
N TYR A 164 -11.00 9.44 7.98
CA TYR A 164 -9.91 8.78 8.70
C TYR A 164 -9.58 7.45 8.01
N PHE A 165 -8.33 7.30 7.59
CA PHE A 165 -7.86 6.08 6.91
C PHE A 165 -7.40 5.01 7.90
N CYS A 166 -7.03 5.43 9.12
CA CYS A 166 -6.70 4.55 10.23
C CYS A 166 -7.89 3.64 10.59
N GLY A 167 -7.65 2.33 10.71
CA GLY A 167 -8.68 1.32 11.01
C GLY A 167 -9.53 0.86 9.81
N ARG A 168 -9.31 1.41 8.60
CA ARG A 168 -10.10 1.09 7.39
C ARG A 168 -9.33 0.34 6.30
N LYS A 169 -8.00 0.43 6.27
CA LYS A 169 -7.12 -0.26 5.29
C LYS A 169 -5.79 -0.63 5.96
N GLY A 170 -5.76 -1.77 6.62
CA GLY A 170 -4.68 -2.10 7.55
C GLY A 170 -3.40 -2.64 6.89
N VAL A 171 -3.47 -3.26 5.72
CA VAL A 171 -2.34 -4.08 5.24
C VAL A 171 -2.20 -4.01 3.72
N ALA A 172 -0.97 -3.79 3.26
CA ALA A 172 -0.61 -3.68 1.85
C ALA A 172 0.38 -4.79 1.46
N ILE A 173 0.03 -5.61 0.45
CA ILE A 173 1.02 -6.50 -0.18
C ILE A 173 1.85 -5.70 -1.19
N ARG A 174 3.17 -5.79 -1.04
CA ARG A 174 4.17 -5.35 -2.02
C ARG A 174 4.05 -6.21 -3.27
N SER A 175 3.33 -5.74 -4.28
CA SER A 175 3.43 -6.35 -5.59
C SER A 175 4.60 -5.70 -6.36
N LYS A 176 5.66 -6.47 -6.58
CA LYS A 176 6.57 -6.24 -7.73
C LYS A 176 5.98 -6.87 -9.02
N CYS A 177 4.85 -7.56 -8.91
CA CYS A 177 4.30 -8.44 -9.94
C CYS A 177 2.82 -8.16 -10.18
N LYS A 178 2.29 -8.47 -11.37
CA LYS A 178 0.90 -8.17 -11.73
C LYS A 178 -0.15 -9.01 -10.97
N ARG A 179 0.27 -10.16 -10.42
CA ARG A 179 -0.58 -11.12 -9.69
C ARG A 179 0.17 -11.72 -8.50
N PHE A 180 -0.53 -11.97 -7.39
CA PHE A 180 0.03 -12.57 -6.17
C PHE A 180 -0.71 -13.87 -5.84
N LYS A 181 -0.01 -15.01 -5.80
CA LYS A 181 -0.61 -16.32 -5.51
C LYS A 181 -0.84 -16.42 -4.00
N TRP A 182 -2.04 -16.80 -3.57
CA TRP A 182 -2.35 -16.81 -2.14
C TRP A 182 -1.82 -18.05 -1.38
N ASN A 183 -1.42 -19.11 -2.08
CA ASN A 183 -1.00 -20.40 -1.51
C ASN A 183 0.52 -20.64 -1.65
N SER A 184 1.26 -19.65 -2.17
CA SER A 184 2.71 -19.75 -2.40
C SER A 184 3.30 -18.39 -2.78
N LEU A 185 4.55 -18.13 -2.41
CA LEU A 185 5.31 -16.90 -2.68
C LEU A 185 5.59 -16.61 -4.17
N TYR A 186 5.13 -17.45 -5.11
CA TYR A 186 5.43 -17.26 -6.53
C TYR A 186 4.59 -16.14 -7.17
N CYS A 187 5.30 -15.09 -7.58
CA CYS A 187 4.84 -14.15 -8.59
C CYS A 187 4.87 -14.78 -9.98
N LYS A 188 3.79 -14.62 -10.76
CA LYS A 188 3.89 -14.71 -12.23
C LYS A 188 4.20 -13.31 -12.78
N SER A 189 5.31 -13.20 -13.50
CA SER A 189 5.73 -12.03 -14.30
C SER A 189 4.73 -11.76 -15.42
#